data_AF-A0A2D6PE06-F1
#
_entry.id   AF-A0A2D6PE06-F1
#
_cell.length_a   1.000
_cell.length_b   1.000
_cell.length_c   1.000
_cell.angle_alpha   90.00
_cell.angle_beta   90.00
_cell.angle_gamma   90.00
#
_symmetry.space_group_name_H-M   'P 1'
#
loop_
_entity.id
_entity.type
_entity.pdbx_description
1 polymer ?
#
loop_
_entity_poly.entity_id
_entity_poly.type
_entity_poly.pdbx_seq_one_letter_code
_entity_poly.pdbx_strand_id
1 'polypeptide(L)'
;MSTDRGSPRRRAGPGTRPDRRRGGRGIACDDAHPPRSGDRPGGRRRTARTSGSPAAAPGRRRGLVSSVATGLAASVHAEALDLLAASPGGDQTAIVEALVARREPLLGVGARDAAVAAVMARITGLGPLQPLLADPMVSEVMVNGPGPVFIERSGHLEATDIRLDAAEVDRLVERVIAPTGRRVDRSSPWVDARLADGSRVNVVVPPISIDGPCVTIRRFGDRRFTLTDMAAPDVAVLLGRMVAARANIIVSGATGSGKTTLLAALTSAVDPTERLVTVEDAAELSLATPHVVRLEARPPNCEGVGEVTVRDLVRNALRMRPDRIVVGEVRGAEAFDMLQALNTGHDGSLSTCHANSATDALRRLSTMVLVASPGLSPGVADSLVAGSVDLVVHMTRLGASRQVTDVVEVRPSGEQPPYRPVVACGEPITTEPSSGRWGR
;
A
#
# COMPACT_ATOMS: atom_id res chain seq x y z
N MET A 1 -46.06 5.92 22.87
CA MET A 1 -47.08 5.92 23.95
C MET A 1 -47.46 4.47 24.18
N SER A 2 -47.44 3.83 25.34
CA SER A 2 -46.99 4.11 26.70
C SER A 2 -46.96 2.74 27.42
N THR A 3 -45.90 2.46 28.19
CA THR A 3 -45.84 1.75 29.49
C THR A 3 -46.69 0.49 29.72
N ASP A 4 -46.10 -0.69 29.94
CA ASP A 4 -45.51 -1.19 31.21
C ASP A 4 -46.52 -1.53 32.32
N ARG A 5 -46.52 -2.80 32.79
CA ARG A 5 -46.53 -3.23 34.21
C ARG A 5 -46.72 -4.74 34.37
N GLY A 6 -45.86 -5.38 35.19
CA GLY A 6 -46.25 -6.54 36.00
C GLY A 6 -45.18 -7.61 36.29
N SER A 7 -44.23 -7.34 37.21
CA SER A 7 -43.46 -8.36 37.96
C SER A 7 -44.30 -8.88 39.17
N PRO A 8 -43.81 -9.71 40.15
CA PRO A 8 -42.52 -10.41 40.34
C PRO A 8 -42.58 -11.83 40.99
N ARG A 9 -41.39 -12.37 41.38
CA ARG A 9 -41.03 -13.41 42.40
C ARG A 9 -40.57 -14.76 41.79
N ARG A 10 -39.52 -15.47 42.25
CA ARG A 10 -38.61 -15.39 43.41
C ARG A 10 -37.34 -16.27 43.13
N ARG A 11 -36.28 -16.02 43.91
CA ARG A 11 -34.89 -16.59 43.89
C ARG A 11 -34.76 -18.06 44.37
N ALA A 12 -33.65 -18.71 43.95
CA ALA A 12 -32.66 -19.54 44.70
C ALA A 12 -32.11 -20.65 43.76
N GLY A 13 -30.84 -21.05 43.69
CA GLY A 13 -29.60 -20.85 44.45
C GLY A 13 -28.39 -21.41 43.64
N PRO A 14 -27.15 -21.41 44.17
CA PRO A 14 -25.93 -21.62 43.39
C PRO A 14 -25.49 -23.10 43.33
N GLY A 15 -25.09 -23.54 42.13
CA GLY A 15 -24.56 -24.88 41.85
C GLY A 15 -23.08 -25.02 42.19
N THR A 16 -22.79 -26.01 43.02
CA THR A 16 -21.49 -26.48 43.51
C THR A 16 -20.69 -27.22 42.43
N ARG A 17 -19.37 -26.99 42.42
CA ARG A 17 -18.37 -27.81 41.70
C ARG A 17 -17.98 -29.03 42.54
N PRO A 18 -17.77 -30.22 41.93
CA PRO A 18 -16.95 -31.25 42.53
C PRO A 18 -15.65 -31.48 41.74
N ASP A 19 -14.56 -31.58 42.49
CA ASP A 19 -13.27 -32.13 42.11
C ASP A 19 -13.25 -33.63 42.47
N ARG A 20 -12.67 -34.48 41.60
CA ARG A 20 -11.91 -35.70 41.97
C ARG A 20 -11.31 -36.44 40.77
N ARG A 21 -9.99 -36.27 40.64
CA ARG A 21 -8.91 -37.28 40.54
C ARG A 21 -9.15 -38.66 39.88
N ARG A 22 -8.26 -39.00 38.93
CA ARG A 22 -7.33 -40.17 38.83
C ARG A 22 -6.67 -40.09 37.44
N GLY A 23 -5.40 -40.35 37.16
CA GLY A 23 -4.22 -40.84 37.88
C GLY A 23 -3.15 -41.15 36.81
N GLY A 24 -1.86 -41.14 37.16
CA GLY A 24 -0.80 -41.58 36.24
C GLY A 24 0.59 -41.16 36.71
N ARG A 25 1.39 -42.14 37.15
CA ARG A 25 2.75 -42.02 37.70
C ARG A 25 3.79 -42.05 36.59
N GLY A 26 4.95 -41.41 36.82
CA GLY A 26 6.19 -41.52 36.03
C GLY A 26 7.16 -40.40 36.41
N ILE A 27 7.88 -40.54 37.53
CA ILE A 27 9.33 -40.83 37.62
C ILE A 27 10.19 -39.72 37.00
N ALA A 28 10.95 -39.05 37.87
CA ALA A 28 11.90 -37.98 37.57
C ALA A 28 13.35 -38.46 37.74
N CYS A 29 14.24 -37.67 37.10
CA CYS A 29 15.69 -37.54 37.28
C CYS A 29 16.57 -38.64 36.66
N ASP A 30 17.43 -38.22 35.73
CA ASP A 30 18.87 -38.15 36.04
C ASP A 30 19.64 -37.21 35.09
N ASP A 31 20.53 -36.45 35.73
CA ASP A 31 21.52 -35.53 35.20
C ASP A 31 22.66 -36.23 34.46
N ALA A 32 23.23 -35.58 33.43
CA ALA A 32 24.62 -35.83 33.04
C ALA A 32 25.22 -34.68 32.19
N HIS A 33 25.97 -33.79 32.85
CA HIS A 33 27.17 -33.12 32.31
C HIS A 33 28.38 -33.97 32.71
N PRO A 34 29.46 -34.02 31.90
CA PRO A 34 30.77 -33.53 32.39
C PRO A 34 31.75 -33.11 31.26
N PRO A 35 33.03 -32.79 31.51
CA PRO A 35 33.51 -31.66 32.32
C PRO A 35 34.58 -30.81 31.59
N ARG A 36 34.96 -29.69 32.21
CA ARG A 36 36.17 -28.90 31.91
C ARG A 36 37.39 -29.51 32.60
N SER A 37 38.56 -29.42 31.97
CA SER A 37 39.88 -29.52 32.61
C SER A 37 40.76 -28.34 32.15
N GLY A 38 41.63 -27.89 33.06
CA GLY A 38 42.34 -26.61 33.00
C GLY A 38 43.84 -26.70 32.69
N ASP A 39 44.42 -25.51 32.79
CA ASP A 39 45.82 -25.12 32.96
C ASP A 39 46.77 -24.82 31.77
N ARG A 40 47.36 -23.62 31.91
CA ARG A 40 48.39 -22.87 31.14
C ARG A 40 49.81 -23.40 31.51
N PRO A 41 50.98 -22.83 31.07
CA PRO A 41 51.23 -21.56 30.34
C PRO A 41 52.38 -21.55 29.29
N GLY A 42 52.53 -20.42 28.58
CA GLY A 42 53.84 -19.91 28.12
C GLY A 42 54.04 -19.78 26.61
N GLY A 43 54.21 -18.54 26.13
CA GLY A 43 54.64 -18.30 24.74
C GLY A 43 54.48 -16.86 24.26
N ARG A 44 55.38 -15.96 24.69
CA ARG A 44 55.51 -14.60 24.15
C ARG A 44 55.92 -14.65 22.67
N ARG A 45 55.18 -14.00 21.77
CA ARG A 45 55.74 -13.39 20.55
C ARG A 45 55.10 -12.02 20.29
N ARG A 46 55.94 -10.99 20.36
CA ARG A 46 55.66 -9.60 19.95
C ARG A 46 55.55 -9.57 18.43
N THR A 47 54.48 -9.01 17.90
CA THR A 47 54.45 -8.45 16.53
C THR A 47 54.08 -6.97 16.63
N ALA A 48 54.82 -6.17 15.88
CA ALA A 48 54.90 -4.73 16.00
C ALA A 48 53.59 -4.03 15.60
N ARG A 49 53.17 -3.07 16.42
CA ARG A 49 52.18 -2.05 16.05
C ARG A 49 52.82 -1.08 15.06
N THR A 50 52.38 -1.09 13.81
CA THR A 50 52.50 0.07 12.91
C THR A 50 51.28 0.96 13.13
N SER A 51 51.52 2.19 13.56
CA SER A 51 50.52 3.24 13.72
C SER A 51 50.07 3.74 12.34
N GLY A 52 49.00 3.14 11.80
CA GLY A 52 48.24 3.70 10.69
C GLY A 52 47.03 4.45 11.23
N SER A 53 46.98 5.76 11.01
CA SER A 53 45.78 6.58 11.27
C SER A 53 44.64 6.10 10.38
N PRO A 54 43.44 5.78 10.89
CA PRO A 54 42.35 5.30 10.04
C PRO A 54 41.82 6.48 9.22
N ALA A 55 42.00 6.42 7.91
CA ALA A 55 41.32 7.30 6.97
C ALA A 55 39.80 7.17 7.19
N ALA A 56 39.14 8.30 7.49
CA ALA A 56 37.70 8.34 7.74
C ALA A 56 36.93 7.86 6.50
N ALA A 57 36.06 6.87 6.70
CA ALA A 57 35.18 6.34 5.66
C ALA A 57 34.29 7.47 5.06
N PRO A 58 34.10 7.51 3.73
CA PRO A 58 33.38 8.58 3.04
C PRO A 58 31.93 8.79 3.53
N GLY A 59 31.29 7.76 4.09
CA GLY A 59 29.95 7.86 4.67
C GLY A 59 29.84 8.74 5.93
N ARG A 60 30.89 8.80 6.77
CA ARG A 60 30.87 9.62 8.00
C ARG A 60 30.93 11.12 7.71
N ARG A 61 31.69 11.52 6.68
CA ARG A 61 31.76 12.93 6.25
C ARG A 61 30.44 13.40 5.65
N ARG A 62 29.76 12.54 4.87
CA ARG A 62 28.46 12.87 4.27
C ARG A 62 27.35 13.04 5.33
N GLY A 63 27.35 12.20 6.35
CA GLY A 63 26.41 12.31 7.49
C GLY A 63 26.61 13.58 8.32
N LEU A 64 27.86 14.00 8.56
CA LEU A 64 28.17 15.22 9.33
C LEU A 64 27.78 16.49 8.56
N VAL A 65 27.99 16.53 7.25
CA VAL A 65 27.56 17.66 6.41
C VAL A 65 26.03 17.75 6.38
N SER A 66 25.34 16.62 6.30
CA SER A 66 23.87 16.58 6.33
C SER A 66 23.30 17.04 7.67
N SER A 67 23.89 16.68 8.81
CA SER A 67 23.37 17.08 10.12
C SER A 67 23.55 18.58 10.40
N VAL A 68 24.71 19.14 10.01
CA VAL A 68 24.97 20.58 10.10
C VAL A 68 24.03 21.38 9.20
N ALA A 69 23.82 20.93 7.97
CA ALA A 69 22.89 21.55 7.03
C ALA A 69 21.44 21.56 7.57
N THR A 70 20.97 20.43 8.11
CA THR A 70 19.62 20.33 8.69
C THR A 70 19.43 21.23 9.90
N GLY A 71 20.43 21.32 10.79
CA GLY A 71 20.39 22.17 11.97
C GLY A 71 20.39 23.66 11.61
N LEU A 72 21.28 24.08 10.71
CA LEU A 72 21.32 25.45 10.20
C LEU A 72 20.00 25.82 9.55
N ALA A 73 19.50 24.96 8.67
CA ALA A 73 18.25 25.19 7.96
C ALA A 73 17.04 25.31 8.92
N ALA A 74 17.08 24.69 10.10
CA ALA A 74 16.03 24.86 11.12
C ALA A 74 16.11 26.26 11.72
N SER A 75 17.32 26.71 12.06
CA SER A 75 17.56 28.00 12.71
C SER A 75 17.23 29.21 11.84
N VAL A 76 17.40 29.11 10.51
CA VAL A 76 17.18 30.23 9.58
C VAL A 76 15.79 30.20 8.92
N HIS A 77 14.98 29.18 9.20
CA HIS A 77 13.71 28.97 8.48
C HIS A 77 12.71 30.13 8.68
N ALA A 78 12.52 30.60 9.91
CA ALA A 78 11.59 31.70 10.20
C ALA A 78 12.03 33.00 9.51
N GLU A 79 13.32 33.34 9.60
CA GLU A 79 13.90 34.51 8.93
C GLU A 79 13.80 34.40 7.39
N ALA A 80 13.96 33.19 6.84
CA ALA A 80 13.77 32.96 5.41
C ALA A 80 12.33 33.24 4.97
N LEU A 81 11.33 32.81 5.75
CA LEU A 81 9.92 33.09 5.46
C LEU A 81 9.61 34.58 5.51
N ASP A 82 10.13 35.30 6.51
CA ASP A 82 9.95 36.76 6.63
C ASP A 82 10.54 37.51 5.43
N LEU A 83 11.75 37.13 5.00
CA LEU A 83 12.41 37.75 3.84
C LEU A 83 11.65 37.48 2.53
N LEU A 84 11.13 36.27 2.35
CA LEU A 84 10.33 35.91 1.19
C LEU A 84 8.99 36.65 1.16
N ALA A 85 8.34 36.80 2.32
CA ALA A 85 7.09 37.57 2.45
C ALA A 85 7.31 39.05 2.14
N ALA A 86 8.46 39.61 2.50
CA ALA A 86 8.83 41.00 2.20
C ALA A 86 9.20 41.24 0.73
N SER A 87 9.52 40.18 -0.03
CA SER A 87 9.91 40.26 -1.45
C SER A 87 9.09 39.31 -2.34
N PRO A 88 7.77 39.52 -2.46
CA PRO A 88 6.92 38.67 -3.27
C PRO A 88 7.31 38.77 -4.76
N GLY A 89 7.78 37.66 -5.33
CA GLY A 89 8.24 37.57 -6.73
C GLY A 89 9.76 37.63 -6.93
N GLY A 90 10.55 37.76 -5.86
CA GLY A 90 12.00 37.59 -5.92
C GLY A 90 12.41 36.13 -6.15
N ASP A 91 13.63 35.93 -6.64
CA ASP A 91 14.24 34.60 -6.72
C ASP A 91 14.42 34.02 -5.32
N GLN A 92 13.56 33.05 -4.97
CA GLN A 92 13.53 32.44 -3.64
C GLN A 92 14.85 31.77 -3.29
N THR A 93 15.49 31.14 -4.27
CA THR A 93 16.77 30.45 -4.08
C THR A 93 17.87 31.46 -3.78
N ALA A 94 17.94 32.55 -4.53
CA ALA A 94 18.92 33.61 -4.29
C ALA A 94 18.77 34.26 -2.90
N ILE A 95 17.53 34.48 -2.44
CA ILE A 95 17.26 35.04 -1.10
C ILE A 95 17.75 34.08 0.00
N VAL A 96 17.45 32.78 -0.14
CA VAL A 96 17.89 31.76 0.82
C VAL A 96 19.40 31.58 0.79
N GLU A 97 20.03 31.59 -0.38
CA GLU A 97 21.49 31.55 -0.53
C GLU A 97 22.16 32.71 0.18
N ALA A 98 21.67 33.93 0.00
CA ALA A 98 22.18 35.12 0.67
C ALA A 98 22.04 35.02 2.20
N LEU A 99 20.90 34.51 2.68
CA LEU A 99 20.65 34.32 4.11
C LEU A 99 21.60 33.28 4.72
N VAL A 100 21.75 32.12 4.08
CA VAL A 100 22.64 31.05 4.54
C VAL A 100 24.09 31.55 4.54
N ALA A 101 24.51 32.26 3.49
CA ALA A 101 25.85 32.85 3.39
C ALA A 101 26.11 33.90 4.47
N ARG A 102 25.10 34.70 4.84
CA ARG A 102 25.19 35.69 5.92
C ARG A 102 25.28 35.04 7.29
N ARG A 103 24.49 33.99 7.53
CA ARG A 103 24.44 33.32 8.84
C ARG A 103 25.70 32.53 9.14
N GLU A 104 26.23 31.83 8.13
CA GLU A 104 27.39 30.95 8.26
C GLU A 104 28.39 31.16 7.11
N PRO A 105 29.20 32.24 7.16
CA PRO A 105 30.12 32.62 6.09
C PRO A 105 31.23 31.58 5.81
N LEU A 106 31.56 30.76 6.81
CA LEU A 106 32.66 29.80 6.78
C LEU A 106 32.27 28.42 6.21
N LEU A 107 31.00 28.21 5.85
CA LEU A 107 30.57 26.97 5.20
C LEU A 107 31.24 26.82 3.83
N GLY A 108 31.86 25.67 3.60
CA GLY A 108 32.31 25.29 2.26
C GLY A 108 31.13 25.14 1.30
N VAL A 109 31.40 25.30 0.00
CA VAL A 109 30.37 25.33 -1.08
C VAL A 109 29.36 24.19 -0.96
N GLY A 110 29.81 22.94 -0.89
CA GLY A 110 28.88 21.80 -0.82
C GLY A 110 28.03 21.74 0.47
N ALA A 111 28.51 22.29 1.59
CA ALA A 111 27.74 22.36 2.83
C ALA A 111 26.73 23.53 2.80
N ARG A 112 27.08 24.63 2.12
CA ARG A 112 26.16 25.73 1.83
C ARG A 112 25.03 25.26 0.91
N ASP A 113 25.36 24.57 -0.19
CA ASP A 113 24.37 24.06 -1.14
C ASP A 113 23.38 23.10 -0.45
N ALA A 114 23.89 22.21 0.41
CA ALA A 114 23.06 21.32 1.22
C ALA A 114 22.16 22.08 2.20
N ALA A 115 22.66 23.14 2.84
CA ALA A 115 21.86 23.98 3.74
C ALA A 115 20.77 24.75 2.99
N VAL A 116 21.09 25.34 1.84
CA VAL A 116 20.13 26.01 0.96
C VAL A 116 19.05 25.04 0.51
N ALA A 117 19.42 23.86 0.03
CA ALA A 117 18.47 22.82 -0.35
C ALA A 117 17.58 22.40 0.83
N ALA A 118 18.13 22.29 2.05
CA ALA A 118 17.38 21.96 3.25
C ALA A 118 16.41 23.08 3.69
N VAL A 119 16.80 24.35 3.53
CA VAL A 119 15.90 25.51 3.78
C VAL A 119 14.78 25.54 2.74
N MET A 120 15.12 25.39 1.45
CA MET A 120 14.14 25.32 0.37
C MET A 120 13.16 24.16 0.58
N ALA A 121 13.65 22.98 0.96
CA ALA A 121 12.79 21.85 1.29
C ALA A 121 11.81 22.17 2.45
N ARG A 122 12.19 23.03 3.41
CA ARG A 122 11.28 23.49 4.47
C ARG A 122 10.28 24.54 3.99
N ILE A 123 10.59 25.30 2.95
CA ILE A 123 9.71 26.36 2.44
C ILE A 123 8.70 25.78 1.44
N THR A 124 9.17 25.00 0.47
CA THR A 124 8.34 24.53 -0.66
C THR A 124 8.17 23.01 -0.71
N GLY A 125 8.94 22.24 0.08
CA GLY A 125 8.92 20.78 0.09
C GLY A 125 8.36 20.19 1.39
N LEU A 126 8.76 18.95 1.68
CA LEU A 126 8.34 18.20 2.88
C LEU A 126 9.34 18.32 4.03
N GLY A 127 10.18 19.35 4.01
CA GLY A 127 11.14 19.68 5.04
C GLY A 127 12.13 18.54 5.33
N PRO A 128 12.34 18.18 6.61
CA PRO A 128 13.24 17.10 6.99
C PRO A 128 12.88 15.72 6.42
N LEU A 129 11.65 15.52 5.94
CA LEU A 129 11.20 14.25 5.36
C LEU A 129 11.63 14.07 3.90
N GLN A 130 12.03 15.14 3.21
CA GLN A 130 12.36 15.10 1.79
C GLN A 130 13.40 14.02 1.42
N PRO A 131 14.50 13.82 2.18
CA PRO A 131 15.46 12.77 1.88
C PRO A 131 14.90 11.35 2.06
N LEU A 132 13.98 11.14 3.01
CA LEU A 132 13.33 9.84 3.22
C LEU A 132 12.43 9.49 2.03
N LEU A 133 11.71 10.49 1.51
CA LEU A 133 10.84 10.34 0.34
C LEU A 133 11.62 10.25 -0.98
N ALA A 134 12.89 10.66 -1.01
CA ALA A 134 13.77 10.47 -2.16
C ALA A 134 14.40 9.07 -2.20
N ASP A 135 14.38 8.33 -1.10
CA ASP A 135 14.99 7.00 -0.99
C ASP A 135 14.06 5.93 -1.55
N PRO A 136 14.37 5.27 -2.68
CA PRO A 136 13.47 4.32 -3.34
C PRO A 136 13.15 3.06 -2.50
N MET A 137 13.91 2.82 -1.42
CA MET A 137 13.66 1.69 -0.52
C MET A 137 12.61 1.99 0.55
N VAL A 138 12.25 3.27 0.75
CA VAL A 138 11.23 3.71 1.71
C VAL A 138 9.86 3.67 1.05
N SER A 139 8.96 2.84 1.58
CA SER A 139 7.58 2.71 1.11
C SER A 139 6.60 3.60 1.87
N GLU A 140 6.89 3.90 3.13
CA GLU A 140 5.98 4.65 4.00
C GLU A 140 6.77 5.52 4.99
N VAL A 141 6.25 6.71 5.29
CA VAL A 141 6.77 7.65 6.29
C VAL A 141 5.64 8.00 7.26
N MET A 142 5.88 7.86 8.55
CA MET A 142 4.89 8.06 9.62
C MET A 142 5.40 9.05 10.66
N VAL A 143 4.59 10.07 10.92
CA VAL A 143 4.77 11.07 11.98
C VAL A 143 3.59 10.91 12.94
N ASN A 144 3.85 10.45 14.16
CA ASN A 144 2.79 10.12 15.14
C ASN A 144 2.55 11.25 16.16
N GLY A 145 2.81 12.50 15.76
CA GLY A 145 2.89 13.65 16.67
C GLY A 145 4.33 14.16 16.84
N PRO A 146 4.56 15.13 17.75
CA PRO A 146 5.89 15.64 18.05
C PRO A 146 6.79 14.51 18.58
N GLY A 147 7.94 14.32 17.96
CA GLY A 147 8.86 13.24 18.32
C GLY A 147 9.52 12.58 17.12
N PRO A 148 9.90 11.29 17.24
CA PRO A 148 10.62 10.59 16.18
C PRO A 148 9.73 10.30 14.98
N VAL A 149 10.35 10.33 13.80
CA VAL A 149 9.74 9.90 12.53
C VAL A 149 10.04 8.42 12.30
N PHE A 150 9.03 7.67 11.88
CA PHE A 150 9.14 6.25 11.54
C PHE A 150 9.03 6.06 10.03
N ILE A 151 9.67 5.02 9.51
CA ILE A 151 9.56 4.63 8.10
C ILE A 151 9.35 3.14 7.96
N GLU A 152 8.70 2.74 6.87
CA GLU A 152 8.77 1.38 6.36
C GLU A 152 9.83 1.32 5.26
N ARG A 153 10.83 0.46 5.45
CA ARG A 153 11.88 0.19 4.48
C ARG A 153 11.89 -1.30 4.15
N SER A 154 11.71 -1.64 2.87
CA SER A 154 11.70 -3.04 2.42
C SER A 154 10.72 -3.96 3.18
N GLY A 155 9.60 -3.43 3.68
CA GLY A 155 8.63 -4.21 4.46
C GLY A 155 8.90 -4.27 5.97
N HIS A 156 9.89 -3.53 6.48
CA HIS A 156 10.25 -3.46 7.89
C HIS A 156 10.07 -2.05 8.44
N LEU A 157 9.41 -1.95 9.60
CA LEU A 157 9.20 -0.68 10.30
C LEU A 157 10.44 -0.33 11.15
N GLU A 158 10.98 0.87 10.98
CA GLU A 158 12.12 1.39 11.75
C GLU A 158 11.95 2.86 12.13
N ALA A 159 12.55 3.25 13.26
CA ALA A 159 12.64 4.66 13.67
C ALA A 159 13.84 5.32 13.00
N THR A 160 13.67 6.55 12.55
CA THR A 160 14.75 7.35 11.95
C THR A 160 15.43 8.25 12.98
N ASP A 161 16.56 8.84 12.60
CA ASP A 161 17.23 9.89 13.40
C ASP A 161 16.51 11.25 13.33
N ILE A 162 15.47 11.39 12.49
CA ILE A 162 14.70 12.63 12.34
C ILE A 162 13.69 12.73 13.48
N ARG A 163 13.67 13.90 14.12
CA ARG A 163 12.70 14.26 15.15
C ARG A 163 12.07 15.59 14.79
N LEU A 164 10.75 15.68 14.94
CA LEU A 164 9.99 16.90 14.68
C LEU A 164 9.42 17.43 15.99
N ASP A 165 9.53 18.74 16.20
CA ASP A 165 8.80 19.41 17.29
C ASP A 165 7.33 19.69 16.88
N ALA A 166 6.52 20.18 17.83
CA ALA A 166 5.12 20.45 17.57
C ALA A 166 4.89 21.46 16.44
N ALA A 167 5.72 22.51 16.39
CA ALA A 167 5.60 23.54 15.36
C ALA A 167 6.04 23.01 13.97
N GLU A 168 7.01 22.10 13.91
CA GLU A 168 7.41 21.43 12.67
C GLU A 168 6.34 20.47 12.15
N VAL A 169 5.63 19.76 13.05
CA VAL A 169 4.50 18.91 12.70
C VAL A 169 3.34 19.75 12.17
N ASP A 170 2.99 20.86 12.84
CA ASP A 170 1.92 21.76 12.38
C ASP A 170 2.24 22.33 10.99
N ARG A 171 3.46 22.83 10.78
CA ARG A 171 3.93 23.29 9.45
C ARG A 171 3.94 22.17 8.40
N LEU A 172 4.24 20.93 8.79
CA LEU A 172 4.15 19.79 7.88
C LEU A 172 2.70 19.56 7.44
N VAL A 173 1.74 19.57 8.37
CA VAL A 173 0.32 19.45 8.07
C VAL A 173 -0.13 20.55 7.10
N GLU A 174 0.21 21.81 7.37
CA GLU A 174 -0.14 22.93 6.49
C GLU A 174 0.43 22.75 5.07
N ARG A 175 1.71 22.39 4.93
CA ARG A 175 2.35 22.18 3.62
C ARG A 175 1.74 21.01 2.85
N VAL A 176 1.32 19.96 3.55
CA VAL A 176 0.70 18.78 2.95
C VAL A 176 -0.73 19.08 2.50
N ILE A 177 -1.49 19.84 3.29
CA ILE A 177 -2.92 20.07 3.04
C ILE A 177 -3.17 21.25 2.11
N ALA A 178 -2.44 22.36 2.23
CA ALA A 178 -2.72 23.59 1.47
C ALA A 178 -2.76 23.38 -0.06
N PRO A 179 -1.83 22.63 -0.70
CA PRO A 179 -1.88 22.40 -2.15
C PRO A 179 -3.05 21.52 -2.60
N THR A 180 -3.65 20.75 -1.70
CA THR A 180 -4.71 19.78 -2.02
C THR A 180 -6.09 20.45 -2.12
N GLY A 181 -6.22 21.70 -1.68
CA GLY A 181 -7.49 22.42 -1.59
C GLY A 181 -8.46 21.82 -0.55
N ARG A 182 -8.00 20.87 0.26
CA ARG A 182 -8.79 20.25 1.34
C ARG A 182 -8.62 21.01 2.64
N ARG A 183 -9.48 20.71 3.61
CA ARG A 183 -9.44 21.30 4.95
C ARG A 183 -9.32 20.21 5.99
N VAL A 184 -8.53 20.47 7.01
CA VAL A 184 -8.44 19.67 8.23
C VAL A 184 -8.58 20.62 9.41
N ASP A 185 -9.58 20.40 10.26
CA ASP A 185 -9.87 21.24 11.42
C ASP A 185 -10.71 20.46 12.44
N ARG A 186 -11.17 21.10 13.53
CA ARG A 186 -11.94 20.40 14.57
C ARG A 186 -13.26 19.81 14.09
N SER A 187 -13.85 20.34 13.02
CA SER A 187 -15.10 19.83 12.45
C SER A 187 -14.87 18.69 11.45
N SER A 188 -13.70 18.67 10.81
CA SER A 188 -13.24 17.61 9.91
C SER A 188 -11.81 17.21 10.32
N PRO A 189 -11.66 16.37 11.36
CA PRO A 189 -10.38 16.20 12.04
C PRO A 189 -9.44 15.20 11.36
N TRP A 190 -9.78 14.71 10.17
CA TRP A 190 -8.87 13.95 9.32
C TRP A 190 -9.11 14.25 7.85
N VAL A 191 -8.13 13.92 7.02
CA VAL A 191 -8.23 14.03 5.57
C VAL A 191 -7.28 13.05 4.87
N ASP A 192 -7.78 12.46 3.80
CA ASP A 192 -6.98 11.72 2.82
C ASP A 192 -6.76 12.59 1.58
N ALA A 193 -5.52 12.67 1.13
CA ALA A 193 -5.12 13.48 -0.01
C ALA A 193 -3.99 12.84 -0.82
N ARG A 194 -3.59 13.54 -1.90
CA ARG A 194 -2.45 13.19 -2.74
C ARG A 194 -1.45 14.33 -2.76
N LEU A 195 -0.19 13.99 -2.59
CA LEU A 195 0.94 14.89 -2.79
C LEU A 195 1.24 15.06 -4.28
N ALA A 196 2.05 16.06 -4.62
CA ALA A 196 2.41 16.38 -6.00
C ALA A 196 3.18 15.24 -6.72
N ASP A 197 3.90 14.41 -5.95
CA ASP A 197 4.59 13.22 -6.45
C ASP A 197 3.65 12.01 -6.63
N GLY A 198 2.36 12.19 -6.34
CA GLY A 198 1.35 11.14 -6.38
C GLY A 198 1.23 10.35 -5.08
N SER A 199 2.13 10.49 -4.11
CA SER A 199 2.08 9.77 -2.84
C SER A 199 0.78 10.06 -2.10
N ARG A 200 0.22 9.03 -1.44
CA ARG A 200 -0.99 9.17 -0.63
C ARG A 200 -0.60 9.70 0.73
N VAL A 201 -1.36 10.66 1.24
CA VAL A 201 -1.16 11.22 2.56
C VAL A 201 -2.44 11.19 3.36
N ASN A 202 -2.36 10.65 4.56
CA ASN A 202 -3.41 10.72 5.56
C ASN A 202 -2.93 11.67 6.67
N VAL A 203 -3.79 12.61 7.04
CA VAL A 203 -3.55 13.52 8.15
C VAL A 203 -4.69 13.41 9.14
N VAL A 204 -4.36 13.36 10.43
CA VAL A 204 -5.33 13.39 11.53
C VAL A 204 -4.88 14.44 12.54
N VAL A 205 -5.81 15.26 13.03
CA VAL A 205 -5.53 16.36 13.97
C VAL A 205 -6.33 16.22 15.28
N PRO A 206 -5.92 16.92 16.35
CA PRO A 206 -6.69 16.97 17.59
C PRO A 206 -8.14 17.46 17.35
N PRO A 207 -9.14 16.95 18.09
CA PRO A 207 -9.01 16.22 19.35
C PRO A 207 -8.91 14.70 19.23
N ILE A 208 -9.02 14.11 18.04
CA ILE A 208 -9.02 12.64 17.88
C ILE A 208 -7.61 12.05 17.88
N SER A 209 -6.60 12.84 17.53
CA SER A 209 -5.20 12.51 17.73
C SER A 209 -4.70 13.17 19.03
N ILE A 210 -4.69 12.41 20.12
CA ILE A 210 -4.48 12.91 21.49
C ILE A 210 -3.07 13.50 21.66
N ASP A 211 -2.07 12.85 21.07
CA ASP A 211 -0.65 13.21 21.22
C ASP A 211 -0.18 14.29 20.22
N GLY A 212 -1.12 14.92 19.50
CA GLY A 212 -0.85 15.93 18.46
C GLY A 212 -1.20 15.42 17.06
N PRO A 213 -1.01 16.24 16.02
CA PRO A 213 -1.31 15.83 14.65
C PRO A 213 -0.45 14.65 14.20
N CYS A 214 -1.04 13.71 13.47
CA CYS A 214 -0.29 12.64 12.81
C CYS A 214 -0.42 12.71 11.29
N VAL A 215 0.65 12.28 10.62
CA VAL A 215 0.79 12.30 9.16
C VAL A 215 1.38 10.97 8.72
N THR A 216 0.69 10.28 7.83
CA THR A 216 1.18 9.05 7.19
C THR A 216 1.27 9.28 5.69
N ILE A 217 2.48 9.22 5.13
CA ILE A 217 2.74 9.32 3.71
C ILE A 217 3.11 7.94 3.18
N ARG A 218 2.23 7.38 2.35
CA ARG A 218 2.46 6.13 1.64
C ARG A 218 2.85 6.42 0.20
N ARG A 219 4.08 6.02 -0.15
CA ARG A 219 4.62 6.22 -1.48
C ARG A 219 4.17 5.13 -2.43
N PHE A 220 4.06 5.48 -3.69
CA PHE A 220 4.04 4.50 -4.76
C PHE A 220 5.48 4.12 -5.08
N GLY A 221 5.81 2.83 -4.94
CA GLY A 221 7.15 2.35 -5.27
C GLY A 221 7.42 2.48 -6.78
N ASP A 222 8.62 2.95 -7.13
CA ASP A 222 9.03 3.09 -8.54
C ASP A 222 9.26 1.73 -9.22
N ARG A 223 9.43 0.67 -8.44
CA ARG A 223 9.69 -0.67 -8.94
C ARG A 223 8.43 -1.30 -9.52
N ARG A 224 8.38 -1.40 -10.84
CA ARG A 224 7.36 -2.15 -11.58
C ARG A 224 7.70 -3.64 -11.54
N PHE A 225 6.78 -4.45 -11.03
CA PHE A 225 6.90 -5.90 -11.04
C PHE A 225 6.38 -6.46 -12.37
N THR A 226 7.05 -7.47 -12.87
CA THR A 226 6.67 -8.23 -14.06
C THR A 226 5.97 -9.53 -13.67
N LEU A 227 5.31 -10.20 -14.61
CA LEU A 227 4.70 -11.52 -14.35
C LEU A 227 5.76 -12.55 -13.88
N THR A 228 6.97 -12.48 -14.41
CA THR A 228 8.10 -13.35 -14.03
C THR A 228 8.62 -13.09 -12.61
N ASP A 229 8.36 -11.91 -12.03
CA ASP A 229 8.69 -11.64 -10.62
C ASP A 229 7.69 -12.28 -9.65
N MET A 230 6.50 -12.64 -10.12
CA MET A 230 5.34 -12.99 -9.29
C MET A 230 4.79 -14.40 -9.55
N ALA A 231 5.25 -15.08 -10.59
CA ALA A 231 4.81 -16.41 -10.96
C ALA A 231 5.99 -17.24 -11.49
N ALA A 232 5.87 -18.57 -11.41
CA ALA A 232 6.82 -19.47 -12.08
C ALA A 232 6.84 -19.17 -13.60
N PRO A 233 7.96 -19.40 -14.31
CA PRO A 233 8.12 -19.02 -15.72
C PRO A 233 6.97 -19.49 -16.63
N ASP A 234 6.56 -20.75 -16.50
CA ASP A 234 5.48 -21.32 -17.32
C ASP A 234 4.12 -20.69 -17.00
N VAL A 235 3.88 -20.35 -15.72
CA VAL A 235 2.67 -19.65 -15.29
C VAL A 235 2.68 -18.21 -15.78
N ALA A 236 3.82 -17.52 -15.76
CA ALA A 236 3.95 -16.17 -16.30
C ALA A 236 3.67 -16.14 -17.82
N VAL A 237 4.18 -17.12 -18.56
CA VAL A 237 3.89 -17.28 -20.00
C VAL A 237 2.40 -17.55 -20.24
N LEU A 238 1.80 -18.45 -19.46
CA LEU A 238 0.36 -18.73 -19.51
C LEU A 238 -0.46 -17.45 -19.29
N LEU A 239 -0.18 -16.70 -18.22
CA LEU A 239 -0.90 -15.46 -17.91
C LEU A 239 -0.74 -14.41 -19.01
N GLY A 240 0.47 -14.26 -19.57
CA GLY A 240 0.71 -13.37 -20.71
C GLY A 240 -0.12 -13.76 -21.94
N ARG A 241 -0.22 -15.06 -22.26
CA ARG A 241 -1.09 -15.55 -23.34
C ARG A 241 -2.56 -15.27 -23.08
N MET A 242 -3.02 -15.40 -21.85
CA MET A 242 -4.42 -15.11 -21.48
C MET A 242 -4.75 -13.62 -21.61
N VAL A 243 -3.82 -12.74 -21.21
CA VAL A 243 -3.99 -11.29 -21.43
C VAL A 243 -4.06 -10.97 -22.93
N ALA A 244 -3.16 -11.53 -23.74
CA ALA A 244 -3.14 -11.35 -25.19
C ALA A 244 -4.42 -11.88 -25.86
N ALA A 245 -4.97 -12.98 -25.35
CA ALA A 245 -6.23 -13.56 -25.80
C ALA A 245 -7.48 -12.85 -25.24
N ARG A 246 -7.32 -11.67 -24.62
CA ARG A 246 -8.39 -10.86 -24.03
C ARG A 246 -9.24 -11.63 -23.01
N ALA A 247 -8.62 -12.48 -22.21
CA ALA A 247 -9.29 -13.13 -21.09
C ALA A 247 -9.75 -12.11 -20.04
N ASN A 248 -10.96 -12.30 -19.51
CA ASN A 248 -11.43 -11.60 -18.33
C ASN A 248 -10.86 -12.25 -17.06
N ILE A 249 -9.95 -11.54 -16.38
CA ILE A 249 -9.15 -12.09 -15.27
C ILE A 249 -9.48 -11.41 -13.95
N ILE A 250 -9.80 -12.21 -12.94
CA ILE A 250 -9.95 -11.76 -11.56
C ILE A 250 -8.73 -12.21 -10.74
N VAL A 251 -8.02 -11.26 -10.15
CA VAL A 251 -6.93 -11.52 -9.21
C VAL A 251 -7.46 -11.55 -7.79
N SER A 252 -7.29 -12.66 -7.09
CA SER A 252 -7.77 -12.87 -5.73
C SER A 252 -6.65 -13.04 -4.71
N GLY A 253 -6.95 -12.80 -3.44
CA GLY A 253 -5.99 -12.98 -2.34
C GLY A 253 -6.31 -12.15 -1.09
N ALA A 254 -5.54 -12.37 -0.03
CA ALA A 254 -5.64 -11.61 1.22
C ALA A 254 -5.10 -10.16 1.07
N THR A 255 -5.26 -9.36 2.12
CA THR A 255 -4.62 -8.03 2.21
C THR A 255 -3.10 -8.18 2.22
N GLY A 256 -2.42 -7.35 1.42
CA GLY A 256 -0.97 -7.40 1.29
C GLY A 256 -0.40 -8.62 0.54
N SER A 257 -1.24 -9.43 -0.12
CA SER A 257 -0.77 -10.57 -0.93
C SER A 257 -0.16 -10.17 -2.28
N GLY A 258 -0.31 -8.91 -2.70
CA GLY A 258 0.24 -8.39 -3.96
C GLY A 258 -0.75 -8.29 -5.12
N LYS A 259 -2.08 -8.43 -4.88
CA LYS A 259 -3.11 -8.42 -5.94
C LYS A 259 -2.98 -7.25 -6.92
N THR A 260 -2.93 -6.02 -6.40
CA THR A 260 -2.82 -4.79 -7.21
C THR A 260 -1.49 -4.76 -7.98
N THR A 261 -0.43 -5.31 -7.41
CA THR A 261 0.87 -5.44 -8.08
C THR A 261 0.82 -6.43 -9.24
N LEU A 262 0.15 -7.58 -9.08
CA LEU A 262 -0.06 -8.53 -10.18
C LEU A 262 -1.00 -7.96 -11.24
N LEU A 263 -2.03 -7.21 -10.84
CA LEU A 263 -2.91 -6.49 -11.75
C LEU A 263 -2.12 -5.49 -12.61
N ALA A 264 -1.18 -4.75 -12.01
CA ALA A 264 -0.25 -3.87 -12.74
C ALA A 264 0.69 -4.64 -13.69
N ALA A 265 1.13 -5.84 -13.30
CA ALA A 265 1.95 -6.69 -14.16
C ALA A 265 1.16 -7.25 -15.35
N LEU A 266 -0.09 -7.70 -15.14
CA LEU A 266 -1.00 -8.18 -16.19
C LEU A 266 -1.34 -7.07 -17.19
N THR A 267 -1.67 -5.87 -16.70
CA THR A 267 -1.95 -4.70 -17.54
C THR A 267 -0.74 -4.29 -18.39
N SER A 268 0.48 -4.52 -17.90
CA SER A 268 1.70 -4.26 -18.68
C SER A 268 1.91 -5.24 -19.84
N ALA A 269 1.19 -6.38 -19.86
CA ALA A 269 1.19 -7.35 -20.96
C ALA A 269 0.06 -7.09 -21.98
N VAL A 270 -0.77 -6.06 -21.78
CA VAL A 270 -1.80 -5.64 -22.74
C VAL A 270 -1.15 -4.96 -23.94
N ASP A 271 -1.74 -5.14 -25.13
CA ASP A 271 -1.28 -4.47 -26.35
C ASP A 271 -1.31 -2.94 -26.16
N PRO A 272 -0.21 -2.21 -26.44
CA PRO A 272 -0.12 -0.78 -26.21
C PRO A 272 -1.05 0.07 -27.09
N THR A 273 -1.68 -0.51 -28.12
CA THR A 273 -2.69 0.15 -28.95
C THR A 273 -4.08 0.17 -28.29
N GLU A 274 -4.31 -0.68 -27.30
CA GLU A 274 -5.58 -0.75 -26.58
C GLU A 274 -5.75 0.43 -25.62
N ARG A 275 -6.97 0.97 -25.55
CA ARG A 275 -7.40 2.00 -24.62
C ARG A 275 -7.86 1.38 -23.32
N LEU A 276 -7.15 1.67 -22.23
CA LEU A 276 -7.49 1.20 -20.89
C LEU A 276 -8.17 2.30 -20.08
N VAL A 277 -9.25 1.95 -19.38
CA VAL A 277 -9.85 2.80 -18.34
C VAL A 277 -9.68 2.12 -16.99
N THR A 278 -8.88 2.71 -16.08
CA THR A 278 -8.75 2.23 -14.71
C THR A 278 -9.80 2.88 -13.82
N VAL A 279 -10.37 2.10 -12.90
CA VAL A 279 -11.33 2.56 -11.90
C VAL A 279 -10.87 2.07 -10.53
N GLU A 280 -10.53 2.99 -9.63
CA GLU A 280 -9.96 2.64 -8.33
C GLU A 280 -10.59 3.49 -7.22
N ASP A 281 -10.72 2.95 -6.00
CA ASP A 281 -11.09 3.77 -4.84
C ASP A 281 -10.05 4.86 -4.57
N ALA A 282 -8.78 4.47 -4.66
CA ALA A 282 -7.64 5.35 -4.72
C ALA A 282 -6.77 4.86 -5.87
N ALA A 283 -6.48 5.70 -6.85
CA ALA A 283 -5.65 5.34 -7.99
C ALA A 283 -4.22 4.95 -7.56
N GLU A 284 -3.93 3.65 -7.53
CA GLU A 284 -2.64 3.05 -7.19
C GLU A 284 -1.94 2.47 -8.43
N LEU A 285 -2.70 2.09 -9.46
CA LEU A 285 -2.15 1.53 -10.69
C LEU A 285 -1.37 2.58 -11.49
N SER A 286 -0.09 2.31 -11.69
CA SER A 286 0.80 3.08 -12.57
C SER A 286 1.06 2.24 -13.83
N LEU A 287 0.36 2.56 -14.92
CA LEU A 287 0.43 1.80 -16.17
C LEU A 287 1.46 2.40 -17.13
N ALA A 288 2.14 1.54 -17.90
CA ALA A 288 3.11 1.97 -18.91
C ALA A 288 2.47 2.36 -20.25
N THR A 289 1.21 1.96 -20.48
CA THR A 289 0.52 2.18 -21.76
C THR A 289 0.23 3.66 -22.01
N PRO A 290 0.43 4.17 -23.23
CA PRO A 290 0.17 5.56 -23.56
C PRO A 290 -1.32 5.91 -23.53
N HIS A 291 -2.21 4.95 -23.82
CA HIS A 291 -3.64 5.20 -24.00
C HIS A 291 -4.46 4.80 -22.76
N VAL A 292 -4.14 5.40 -21.61
CA VAL A 292 -4.82 5.14 -20.33
C VAL A 292 -5.65 6.34 -19.86
N VAL A 293 -6.86 6.06 -19.38
CA VAL A 293 -7.65 6.98 -18.54
C VAL A 293 -7.68 6.43 -17.13
N ARG A 294 -7.36 7.26 -16.15
CA ARG A 294 -7.39 6.87 -14.73
C ARG A 294 -8.57 7.56 -14.04
N LEU A 295 -9.48 6.76 -13.49
CA LEU A 295 -10.63 7.22 -12.72
C LEU A 295 -10.44 6.83 -11.25
N GLU A 296 -10.72 7.78 -10.36
CA GLU A 296 -10.59 7.61 -8.91
C GLU A 296 -11.92 7.97 -8.24
N ALA A 297 -12.37 7.11 -7.33
CA ALA A 297 -13.55 7.38 -6.53
C ALA A 297 -13.32 8.60 -5.65
N ARG A 298 -14.42 9.28 -5.30
CA ARG A 298 -14.36 10.47 -4.46
C ARG A 298 -15.34 10.30 -3.31
N PRO A 299 -14.88 10.34 -2.05
CA PRO A 299 -15.80 10.38 -0.91
C PRO A 299 -16.63 11.68 -0.95
N PRO A 300 -17.78 11.73 -0.26
CA PRO A 300 -18.52 12.97 -0.12
C PRO A 300 -17.67 14.07 0.54
N ASN A 301 -18.02 15.32 0.30
CA ASN A 301 -17.44 16.45 1.01
C ASN A 301 -17.88 16.47 2.50
N CYS A 302 -17.40 17.44 3.28
CA CYS A 302 -17.76 17.58 4.70
C CYS A 302 -19.27 17.78 4.96
N GLU A 303 -20.04 18.17 3.93
CA GLU A 303 -21.50 18.31 3.99
C GLU A 303 -22.23 17.02 3.59
N GLY A 304 -21.51 15.94 3.28
CA GLY A 304 -22.09 14.66 2.85
C GLY A 304 -22.50 14.64 1.37
N VAL A 305 -22.05 15.60 0.56
CA VAL A 305 -22.48 15.79 -0.84
C VAL A 305 -21.35 15.46 -1.82
N GLY A 306 -21.73 14.98 -3.01
CA GLY A 306 -20.80 14.83 -4.14
C GLY A 306 -19.95 13.56 -4.09
N GLU A 307 -20.39 12.53 -3.37
CA GLU A 307 -19.80 11.20 -3.48
C GLU A 307 -19.83 10.71 -4.94
N VAL A 308 -18.72 10.12 -5.38
CA VAL A 308 -18.60 9.42 -6.66
C VAL A 308 -18.04 8.04 -6.35
N THR A 309 -18.88 7.02 -6.46
CA THR A 309 -18.51 5.65 -6.08
C THR A 309 -17.78 4.93 -7.22
N VAL A 310 -17.06 3.85 -6.89
CA VAL A 310 -16.49 2.93 -7.91
C VAL A 310 -17.56 2.47 -8.89
N ARG A 311 -18.78 2.20 -8.40
CA ARG A 311 -19.93 1.80 -9.22
C ARG A 311 -20.30 2.87 -10.25
N ASP A 312 -20.33 4.14 -9.86
CA ASP A 312 -20.62 5.26 -10.76
C ASP A 312 -19.53 5.39 -11.84
N LEU A 313 -18.28 5.22 -11.46
CA LEU A 313 -17.14 5.27 -12.37
C LEU A 313 -17.13 4.12 -13.37
N VAL A 314 -17.46 2.89 -12.95
CA VAL A 314 -17.61 1.74 -13.87
C VAL A 314 -18.69 2.02 -14.91
N ARG A 315 -19.85 2.55 -14.49
CA ARG A 315 -20.92 2.95 -15.43
C ARG A 315 -20.51 4.07 -16.36
N ASN A 316 -19.72 5.03 -15.87
CA ASN A 316 -19.20 6.11 -16.69
C ASN A 316 -18.15 5.61 -17.70
N ALA A 317 -17.28 4.69 -17.29
CA ALA A 317 -16.23 4.10 -18.12
C ALA A 317 -16.80 3.48 -19.40
N LEU A 318 -17.97 2.84 -19.34
CA LEU A 318 -18.67 2.29 -20.51
C LEU A 318 -18.99 3.32 -21.60
N ARG A 319 -19.04 4.61 -21.27
CA ARG A 319 -19.28 5.70 -22.23
C ARG A 319 -17.99 6.28 -22.82
N MET A 320 -16.83 5.80 -22.37
CA MET A 320 -15.51 6.34 -22.75
C MET A 320 -14.84 5.53 -23.87
N ARG A 321 -15.59 4.62 -24.51
CA ARG A 321 -15.11 3.67 -25.52
C ARG A 321 -13.82 2.94 -25.08
N PRO A 322 -13.80 2.27 -23.90
CA PRO A 322 -12.64 1.50 -23.49
C PRO A 322 -12.50 0.25 -24.35
N ASP A 323 -11.27 -0.16 -24.65
CA ASP A 323 -11.01 -1.54 -25.09
C ASP A 323 -11.02 -2.48 -23.88
N ARG A 324 -10.49 -2.02 -22.73
CA ARG A 324 -10.52 -2.76 -21.46
C ARG A 324 -10.85 -1.85 -20.28
N ILE A 325 -11.60 -2.40 -19.32
CA ILE A 325 -11.84 -1.76 -18.03
C ILE A 325 -11.02 -2.50 -16.99
N VAL A 326 -10.26 -1.74 -16.19
CA VAL A 326 -9.45 -2.28 -15.10
C VAL A 326 -10.02 -1.77 -13.78
N VAL A 327 -10.65 -2.64 -12.99
CA VAL A 327 -11.20 -2.27 -11.69
C VAL A 327 -10.18 -2.64 -10.61
N GLY A 328 -9.66 -1.65 -9.88
CA GLY A 328 -8.59 -1.86 -8.91
C GLY A 328 -8.96 -2.89 -7.84
N GLU A 329 -10.17 -2.80 -7.31
CA GLU A 329 -10.72 -3.79 -6.38
C GLU A 329 -12.25 -3.77 -6.40
N VAL A 330 -12.86 -4.95 -6.36
CA VAL A 330 -14.30 -5.13 -6.20
C VAL A 330 -14.59 -5.71 -4.82
N ARG A 331 -15.41 -5.00 -4.07
CA ARG A 331 -15.80 -5.24 -2.67
C ARG A 331 -17.32 -5.22 -2.43
N GLY A 332 -18.11 -4.73 -3.38
CA GLY A 332 -19.54 -4.52 -3.19
C GLY A 332 -20.35 -4.41 -4.47
N ALA A 333 -21.27 -3.44 -4.51
CA ALA A 333 -22.32 -3.34 -5.52
C ALA A 333 -21.81 -3.10 -6.95
N GLU A 334 -20.61 -2.54 -7.09
CA GLU A 334 -19.90 -2.38 -8.36
C GLU A 334 -19.61 -3.70 -9.06
N ALA A 335 -19.61 -4.84 -8.35
CA ALA A 335 -19.41 -6.16 -8.94
C ALA A 335 -20.42 -6.45 -10.05
N PHE A 336 -21.69 -6.09 -9.84
CA PHE A 336 -22.74 -6.32 -10.83
C PHE A 336 -22.50 -5.52 -12.11
N ASP A 337 -22.24 -4.21 -11.98
CA ASP A 337 -22.00 -3.35 -13.14
C ASP A 337 -20.70 -3.72 -13.86
N MET A 338 -19.67 -4.17 -13.13
CA MET A 338 -18.44 -4.71 -13.72
C MET A 338 -18.71 -5.99 -14.54
N LEU A 339 -19.43 -6.97 -13.98
CA LEU A 339 -19.76 -8.22 -14.69
C LEU A 339 -20.66 -7.96 -15.91
N GLN A 340 -21.57 -6.98 -15.82
CA GLN A 340 -22.34 -6.52 -16.97
C GLN A 340 -21.44 -5.91 -18.05
N ALA A 341 -20.45 -5.09 -17.68
CA ALA A 341 -19.48 -4.52 -18.61
C ALA A 341 -18.68 -5.62 -19.34
N LEU A 342 -18.20 -6.60 -18.56
CA LEU A 342 -17.47 -7.78 -19.03
C LEU A 342 -18.28 -8.61 -20.05
N ASN A 343 -19.60 -8.70 -19.89
CA ASN A 343 -20.48 -9.41 -20.82
C ASN A 343 -20.89 -8.60 -22.07
N THR A 344 -20.64 -7.29 -22.11
CA THR A 344 -21.20 -6.38 -23.14
C THR A 344 -20.14 -5.79 -24.07
N GLY A 345 -19.10 -6.58 -24.40
CA GLY A 345 -18.09 -6.23 -25.40
C GLY A 345 -16.89 -5.43 -24.87
N HIS A 346 -16.54 -5.63 -23.60
CA HIS A 346 -15.33 -5.08 -22.98
C HIS A 346 -14.39 -6.21 -22.53
N ASP A 347 -14.13 -7.13 -23.45
CA ASP A 347 -13.30 -8.32 -23.22
C ASP A 347 -11.86 -7.96 -22.89
N GLY A 348 -11.23 -8.79 -22.07
CA GLY A 348 -9.87 -8.60 -21.59
C GLY A 348 -9.78 -7.72 -20.34
N SER A 349 -10.92 -7.40 -19.72
CA SER A 349 -10.99 -6.57 -18.53
C SER A 349 -10.43 -7.32 -17.31
N LEU A 350 -9.82 -6.56 -16.40
CA LEU A 350 -9.05 -7.10 -15.30
C LEU A 350 -9.54 -6.50 -13.98
N SER A 351 -9.61 -7.30 -12.92
CA SER A 351 -9.99 -6.78 -11.61
C SER A 351 -9.31 -7.52 -10.48
N THR A 352 -9.29 -6.93 -9.28
CA THR A 352 -9.00 -7.68 -8.05
C THR A 352 -10.22 -7.87 -7.17
N CYS A 353 -10.19 -8.90 -6.32
CA CYS A 353 -11.11 -9.05 -5.21
C CYS A 353 -10.43 -9.72 -4.02
N HIS A 354 -10.93 -9.49 -2.81
CA HIS A 354 -10.47 -10.25 -1.65
C HIS A 354 -11.14 -11.61 -1.59
N ALA A 355 -10.34 -12.67 -1.41
CA ALA A 355 -10.81 -14.04 -1.18
C ALA A 355 -9.70 -14.89 -0.57
N ASN A 356 -10.09 -16.00 0.06
CA ASN A 356 -9.14 -16.95 0.66
C ASN A 356 -8.68 -18.06 -0.30
N SER A 357 -9.28 -18.14 -1.49
CA SER A 357 -8.87 -19.03 -2.58
C SER A 357 -9.45 -18.52 -3.90
N ALA A 358 -8.99 -19.07 -5.02
CA ALA A 358 -9.57 -18.80 -6.34
C ALA A 358 -11.05 -19.19 -6.42
N THR A 359 -11.44 -20.26 -5.73
CA THR A 359 -12.82 -20.78 -5.72
C THR A 359 -13.74 -19.97 -4.81
N ASP A 360 -13.21 -19.47 -3.69
CA ASP A 360 -13.91 -18.54 -2.80
C ASP A 360 -14.19 -17.20 -3.50
N ALA A 361 -13.27 -16.74 -4.36
CA ALA A 361 -13.46 -15.52 -5.15
C ALA A 361 -14.72 -15.58 -6.03
N LEU A 362 -14.99 -16.71 -6.69
CA LEU A 362 -16.20 -16.90 -7.49
C LEU A 362 -17.46 -16.79 -6.63
N ARG A 363 -17.49 -17.46 -5.47
CA ARG A 363 -18.63 -17.38 -4.53
C ARG A 363 -18.85 -15.96 -4.02
N ARG A 364 -17.78 -15.23 -3.74
CA ARG A 364 -17.84 -13.84 -3.29
C ARG A 364 -18.38 -12.92 -4.39
N LEU A 365 -17.97 -13.11 -5.64
CA LEU A 365 -18.53 -12.37 -6.79
C LEU A 365 -20.04 -12.61 -6.91
N SER A 366 -20.50 -13.86 -6.88
CA SER A 366 -21.93 -14.17 -6.88
C SER A 366 -22.67 -13.51 -5.71
N THR A 367 -22.09 -13.54 -4.52
CA THR A 367 -22.67 -12.90 -3.33
C THR A 367 -22.78 -11.38 -3.50
N MET A 368 -21.75 -10.72 -4.02
CA MET A 368 -21.75 -9.27 -4.28
C MET A 368 -22.82 -8.90 -5.29
N VAL A 369 -23.03 -9.71 -6.33
CA VAL A 369 -24.12 -9.53 -7.31
C VAL A 369 -25.49 -9.61 -6.64
N LEU A 370 -25.71 -10.60 -5.78
CA LEU A 370 -26.99 -10.78 -5.07
C LEU A 370 -27.30 -9.60 -4.15
N VAL A 371 -26.28 -9.04 -3.49
CA VAL A 371 -26.42 -7.84 -2.66
C VAL A 371 -26.69 -6.60 -3.51
N ALA A 372 -26.04 -6.48 -4.67
CA ALA A 372 -26.18 -5.34 -5.57
C ALA A 372 -27.55 -5.23 -6.24
N SER A 373 -28.20 -6.37 -6.45
CA SER A 373 -29.49 -6.48 -7.15
C SER A 373 -30.44 -7.43 -6.41
N PRO A 374 -31.15 -6.92 -5.39
CA PRO A 374 -32.16 -7.68 -4.66
C PRO A 374 -33.22 -8.26 -5.62
N GLY A 375 -33.44 -9.57 -5.58
CA GLY A 375 -34.39 -10.28 -6.45
C GLY A 375 -33.76 -11.18 -7.51
N LEU A 376 -32.44 -11.11 -7.71
CA LEU A 376 -31.73 -12.14 -8.49
C LEU A 376 -31.68 -13.47 -7.71
N SER A 377 -31.86 -14.58 -8.42
CA SER A 377 -31.64 -15.91 -7.84
C SER A 377 -30.13 -16.22 -7.80
N PRO A 378 -29.67 -17.07 -6.86
CA PRO A 378 -28.28 -17.51 -6.81
C PRO A 378 -27.79 -18.11 -8.13
N GLY A 379 -28.63 -18.92 -8.80
CA GLY A 379 -28.30 -19.50 -10.09
C GLY A 379 -28.06 -18.46 -11.18
N VAL A 380 -28.83 -17.36 -11.21
CA VAL A 380 -28.60 -16.27 -12.16
C VAL A 380 -27.31 -15.51 -11.85
N ALA A 381 -27.00 -15.31 -10.57
CA ALA A 381 -25.73 -14.69 -10.17
C ALA A 381 -24.53 -15.55 -10.59
N ASP A 382 -24.60 -16.87 -10.36
CA ASP A 382 -23.56 -17.81 -10.78
C ASP A 382 -23.43 -17.86 -12.31
N SER A 383 -24.54 -17.84 -13.05
CA SER A 383 -24.53 -17.75 -14.52
C SER A 383 -23.91 -16.45 -15.02
N LEU A 384 -24.15 -15.33 -14.33
CA LEU A 384 -23.53 -14.04 -14.67
C LEU A 384 -22.01 -14.12 -14.49
N VAL A 385 -21.54 -14.61 -13.34
CA VAL A 385 -20.10 -14.80 -13.06
C VAL A 385 -19.47 -15.75 -14.09
N ALA A 386 -20.10 -16.89 -14.38
CA ALA A 386 -19.61 -17.87 -15.36
C ALA A 386 -19.68 -17.39 -16.81
N GLY A 387 -20.46 -16.36 -17.10
CA GLY A 387 -20.52 -15.69 -18.40
C GLY A 387 -19.43 -14.64 -18.57
N SER A 388 -19.06 -13.96 -17.47
CA SER A 388 -18.20 -12.76 -17.49
C SER A 388 -16.75 -13.01 -17.12
N VAL A 389 -16.47 -14.00 -16.29
CA VAL A 389 -15.12 -14.28 -15.78
C VAL A 389 -14.61 -15.52 -16.46
N ASP A 390 -13.40 -15.45 -17.01
CA ASP A 390 -12.79 -16.59 -17.65
C ASP A 390 -11.70 -17.23 -16.77
N LEU A 391 -10.93 -16.42 -16.03
CA LEU A 391 -9.89 -16.89 -15.12
C LEU A 391 -9.97 -16.21 -13.76
N VAL A 392 -9.70 -17.00 -12.71
CA VAL A 392 -9.36 -16.46 -11.40
C VAL A 392 -7.93 -16.88 -11.06
N VAL A 393 -7.09 -15.88 -10.78
CA VAL A 393 -5.69 -16.05 -10.39
C VAL A 393 -5.57 -15.72 -8.91
N HIS A 394 -5.06 -16.65 -8.10
CA HIS A 394 -4.93 -16.49 -6.66
C HIS A 394 -3.49 -16.18 -6.25
N MET A 395 -3.36 -15.13 -5.44
CA MET A 395 -2.10 -14.67 -4.89
C MET A 395 -1.98 -14.99 -3.40
N THR A 396 -0.87 -15.61 -3.04
CA THR A 396 -0.52 -15.94 -1.67
C THR A 396 0.78 -15.23 -1.26
N ARG A 397 0.83 -14.80 0.00
CA ARG A 397 2.07 -14.32 0.64
C ARG A 397 2.77 -15.50 1.31
N LEU A 398 3.94 -15.88 0.80
CA LEU A 398 4.79 -16.93 1.34
C LEU A 398 6.01 -16.29 2.02
N GLY A 399 5.85 -15.95 3.30
CA GLY A 399 6.84 -15.18 4.07
C GLY A 399 7.02 -13.75 3.52
N ALA A 400 8.21 -13.44 2.99
CA ALA A 400 8.51 -12.17 2.34
C ALA A 400 8.13 -12.15 0.84
N SER A 401 7.92 -13.33 0.23
CA SER A 401 7.58 -13.46 -1.19
C SER A 401 6.07 -13.38 -1.40
N ARG A 402 5.67 -12.88 -2.57
CA ARG A 402 4.28 -12.82 -3.03
C ARG A 402 4.22 -13.56 -4.36
N GLN A 403 3.43 -14.62 -4.44
CA GLN A 403 3.41 -15.50 -5.60
C GLN A 403 2.00 -15.92 -6.00
N VAL A 404 1.82 -16.16 -7.30
CA VAL A 404 0.65 -16.86 -7.83
C VAL A 404 0.73 -18.33 -7.41
N THR A 405 -0.28 -18.80 -6.69
CA THR A 405 -0.35 -20.20 -6.25
C THR A 405 -1.36 -21.01 -7.02
N ASP A 406 -2.50 -20.42 -7.36
CA ASP A 406 -3.60 -21.14 -8.00
C ASP A 406 -4.17 -20.34 -9.15
N VAL A 407 -4.50 -21.04 -10.24
CA VAL A 407 -5.23 -20.47 -11.37
C VAL A 407 -6.35 -21.42 -11.71
N VAL A 408 -7.57 -20.92 -11.74
CA VAL A 408 -8.75 -21.68 -12.17
C VAL A 408 -9.35 -21.05 -13.41
N GLU A 409 -9.63 -21.89 -14.41
CA GLU A 409 -10.46 -21.56 -15.56
C GLU A 409 -11.93 -21.70 -15.14
N VAL A 410 -12.73 -20.68 -15.37
CA VAL A 410 -14.17 -20.70 -15.11
C VAL A 410 -14.88 -21.38 -16.28
N ARG A 411 -15.77 -22.32 -15.99
CA ARG A 411 -16.49 -23.07 -17.02
C ARG A 411 -17.84 -22.42 -17.35
N PRO A 412 -18.37 -22.67 -18.56
CA PRO A 412 -19.73 -22.26 -18.91
C PRO A 412 -20.76 -22.62 -17.85
N SER A 413 -21.74 -21.73 -17.68
CA SER A 413 -22.91 -22.00 -16.83
C SER A 413 -23.57 -23.33 -17.23
N GLY A 414 -23.74 -24.21 -16.24
CA GLY A 414 -24.33 -25.55 -16.43
C GLY A 414 -23.32 -26.70 -16.51
N GLU A 415 -22.01 -26.42 -16.70
CA GLU A 415 -20.98 -27.45 -16.63
C GLU A 415 -20.60 -27.80 -15.18
N GLN A 416 -20.24 -29.08 -14.96
CA GLN A 416 -19.77 -29.59 -13.67
C GLN A 416 -18.39 -30.26 -13.84
N PRO A 417 -17.39 -29.94 -13.00
CA PRO A 417 -17.39 -28.84 -12.03
C PRO A 417 -17.47 -27.45 -12.69
N PRO A 418 -17.91 -26.39 -11.98
CA PRO A 418 -18.10 -25.03 -12.52
C PRO A 418 -16.78 -24.30 -12.84
N TYR A 419 -15.65 -24.90 -12.50
CA TYR A 419 -14.32 -24.41 -12.82
C TYR A 419 -13.36 -25.60 -12.99
N ARG A 420 -12.23 -25.35 -13.65
CA ARG A 420 -11.14 -26.30 -13.85
C ARG A 420 -9.83 -25.70 -13.32
N PRO A 421 -9.11 -26.37 -12.40
CA PRO A 421 -7.77 -25.95 -12.02
C PRO A 421 -6.81 -26.04 -13.21
N VAL A 422 -6.03 -24.98 -13.43
CA VAL A 422 -4.99 -24.87 -14.47
C VAL A 422 -3.60 -24.82 -13.82
N VAL A 423 -3.49 -24.15 -12.67
CA VAL A 423 -2.28 -24.07 -11.86
C VAL A 423 -2.66 -24.40 -10.42
N ALA A 424 -1.85 -25.20 -9.73
CA ALA A 424 -1.95 -25.43 -8.29
C ALA A 424 -0.56 -25.43 -7.66
N CYS A 425 -0.46 -24.87 -6.47
CA CYS A 425 0.82 -24.74 -5.75
C CYS A 425 1.93 -24.04 -6.58
N GLY A 426 1.55 -23.16 -7.51
CA GLY A 426 2.48 -22.44 -8.39
C GLY A 426 2.95 -23.22 -9.62
N GLU A 427 2.48 -24.45 -9.82
CA GLU A 427 2.86 -25.31 -10.94
C GLU A 427 1.69 -25.53 -11.90
N PRO A 428 1.91 -25.52 -13.23
CA PRO A 428 0.88 -25.86 -14.21
C PRO A 428 0.44 -27.33 -14.06
N ILE A 429 -0.87 -27.55 -13.91
CA ILE A 429 -1.47 -28.89 -13.90
C ILE A 429 -1.84 -29.32 -15.34
N THR A 430 -2.15 -28.35 -16.19
CA THR A 430 -2.57 -28.56 -17.57
C THR A 430 -1.87 -27.55 -18.47
N THR A 431 -1.48 -27.97 -19.67
CA THR A 431 -0.69 -27.12 -20.57
C THR A 431 -1.51 -25.99 -21.22
N GLU A 432 -2.83 -26.15 -21.39
CA GLU A 432 -3.68 -25.11 -22.00
C GLU A 432 -5.11 -25.07 -21.40
N PRO A 433 -5.69 -23.87 -21.19
CA PRO A 433 -7.10 -23.69 -20.86
C PRO A 433 -8.00 -24.22 -21.98
N SER A 434 -9.09 -24.89 -21.62
CA SER A 434 -9.89 -25.71 -22.54
C SER A 434 -11.07 -25.00 -23.21
N SER A 435 -11.50 -23.86 -22.69
CA SER A 435 -12.83 -23.33 -23.00
C SER A 435 -12.96 -22.69 -24.37
N GLY A 436 -11.87 -22.42 -25.10
CA GLY A 436 -11.90 -21.78 -26.42
C GLY A 436 -12.67 -20.44 -26.43
N ARG A 437 -12.91 -19.84 -25.26
CA ARG A 437 -13.73 -18.64 -25.07
C ARG A 437 -12.97 -17.34 -25.30
N TRP A 438 -11.66 -17.43 -25.44
CA TRP A 438 -10.75 -16.29 -25.43
C TRP A 438 -10.86 -15.50 -26.74
N GLY A 439 -11.21 -14.21 -26.64
CA GLY A 439 -11.35 -13.30 -27.80
C GLY A 439 -12.73 -13.26 -28.44
N ARG A 440 -13.81 -13.40 -27.64
CA ARG A 440 -15.19 -13.14 -28.10
C ARG A 440 -15.41 -11.69 -28.52
#